data_AF-A0A0E0AG60-F1
#
_entry.id   AF-A0A0E0AG60-F1
#
_cell.length_a   1.000
_cell.length_b   1.000
_cell.length_c   1.000
_cell.angle_alpha   90.00
_cell.angle_beta   90.00
_cell.angle_gamma   90.00
#
_symmetry.space_group_name_H-M   'P 1'
#
loop_
_entity.id
_entity.type
_entity.pdbx_description
1 polymer ?
#
loop_
_entity_poly.entity_id
_entity_poly.type
_entity_poly.pdbx_seq_one_letter_code
_entity_poly.pdbx_strand_id
1 'polypeptide(L)' 'MMVFQEIIISLFEECIMLDRALEEMQKKESKIVDKLSFKEQMACVLLKVGRFEEAEKTYRSMLFMNPDNYNVKL' A
#
# COMPACT_ATOMS: atom_id res chain seq x y z
N MET A 1 -29.34 -11.14 -12.53
CA MET A 1 -27.91 -11.47 -12.77
C MET A 1 -27.02 -10.25 -13.11
N MET A 2 -27.50 -9.00 -13.07
CA MET A 2 -26.68 -7.81 -13.41
C MET A 2 -25.80 -7.28 -12.25
N VAL A 3 -26.20 -7.50 -11.00
CA VAL A 3 -25.53 -6.92 -9.80
C VAL A 3 -24.08 -7.42 -9.63
N PHE A 4 -23.82 -8.68 -9.98
CA PHE A 4 -22.47 -9.24 -9.85
C PHE A 4 -21.46 -8.58 -10.80
N GLN A 5 -21.92 -8.14 -11.97
CA GLN A 5 -21.07 -7.59 -13.02
C GLN A 5 -20.69 -6.14 -12.71
N GLU A 6 -21.60 -5.34 -12.15
CA GLU A 6 -21.32 -3.98 -11.67
C GLU A 6 -20.30 -3.97 -10.52
N ILE A 7 -20.41 -4.92 -9.59
CA ILE A 7 -19.45 -5.08 -8.48
C ILE A 7 -18.07 -5.48 -8.99
N ILE A 8 -17.99 -6.37 -9.99
CA ILE A 8 -16.70 -6.74 -10.58
C ILE A 8 -16.04 -5.54 -11.25
N ILE A 9 -16.80 -4.75 -12.02
CA ILE A 9 -16.25 -3.58 -12.71
C ILE A 9 -15.73 -2.55 -11.69
N SER A 10 -16.51 -2.22 -10.65
CA SER A 10 -16.08 -1.26 -9.64
C SER A 10 -14.86 -1.74 -8.85
N LEU A 11 -14.79 -3.03 -8.51
CA LEU A 11 -13.64 -3.61 -7.84
C LEU A 11 -12.39 -3.58 -8.73
N PHE A 12 -12.54 -3.85 -10.03
CA PHE A 12 -11.43 -3.80 -10.99
C PHE A 12 -10.91 -2.38 -11.17
N GLU A 13 -11.81 -1.40 -11.24
CA GLU A 13 -11.47 0.02 -11.29
C GLU A 13 -10.73 0.47 -10.03
N GLU A 14 -11.18 0.04 -8.85
CA GLU A 14 -10.49 0.31 -7.58
C GLU A 14 -9.07 -0.28 -7.56
N CYS A 15 -8.91 -1.54 -7.97
CA CYS A 15 -7.60 -2.18 -8.06
C CYS A 15 -6.66 -1.43 -9.04
N ILE A 16 -7.15 -1.07 -10.23
CA ILE A 16 -6.36 -0.31 -11.22
C ILE A 16 -5.92 1.05 -10.66
N MET A 17 -6.82 1.75 -9.95
CA MET A 17 -6.50 3.04 -9.33
C MET A 17 -5.44 2.90 -8.24
N LEU A 18 -5.52 1.84 -7.44
CA LEU A 18 -4.54 1.55 -6.39
C LEU A 18 -3.17 1.15 -6.96
N ASP A 19 -3.12 0.36 -8.04
CA ASP A 19 -1.87 0.03 -8.73
C ASP A 19 -1.18 1.29 -9.27
N ARG A 20 -1.95 2.19 -9.90
CA ARG A 20 -1.42 3.49 -10.36
C ARG A 20 -0.95 4.37 -9.21
N ALA A 21 -1.64 4.36 -8.08
CA ALA A 21 -1.22 5.08 -6.89
C ALA A 21 0.13 4.55 -6.37
N LEU A 22 0.32 3.23 -6.37
CA LEU A 22 1.57 2.58 -5.97
C LEU A 22 2.75 3.01 -6.87
N GLU A 23 2.55 3.02 -8.19
CA GLU A 23 3.59 3.47 -9.13
C GLU A 23 3.99 4.93 -8.90
N GLU A 24 3.00 5.80 -8.70
CA GLU A 24 3.24 7.23 -8.45
C GLU A 24 3.91 7.47 -7.08
N MET A 25 3.58 6.65 -6.08
CA MET A 25 4.27 6.63 -4.80
C MET A 25 5.74 6.27 -5.02
N GLN A 26 6.06 5.16 -5.69
CA GLN A 26 7.45 4.74 -5.94
C GLN A 26 8.28 5.80 -6.67
N LYS A 27 7.70 6.50 -7.66
CA LYS A 27 8.38 7.61 -8.36
C LYS A 27 8.71 8.79 -7.44
N LYS A 28 7.90 9.01 -6.41
CA LYS A 28 8.03 10.14 -5.48
C LYS A 28 8.82 9.80 -4.22
N GLU A 29 9.08 8.53 -3.93
CA GLU A 29 9.76 8.06 -2.72
C GLU A 29 11.08 8.82 -2.46
N SER A 30 11.88 9.08 -3.50
CA SER A 30 13.16 9.80 -3.38
C SER A 30 13.03 11.27 -2.96
N LYS A 31 11.85 11.88 -3.13
CA LYS A 31 11.55 13.28 -2.81
C LYS A 31 10.82 13.43 -1.48
N ILE A 32 10.42 12.34 -0.85
CA ILE A 32 9.68 12.34 0.41
C ILE A 32 10.66 12.52 1.57
N VAL A 33 10.43 13.55 2.38
CA VAL A 33 11.20 13.80 3.61
C VAL A 33 10.75 12.87 4.74
N ASP A 34 9.43 12.69 4.92
CA ASP A 34 8.87 11.76 5.90
C ASP A 34 8.75 10.34 5.32
N LYS A 35 9.85 9.61 5.38
CA LYS A 35 9.94 8.25 4.84
C LYS A 35 9.09 7.23 5.60
N LEU A 36 8.76 7.49 6.87
CA LEU A 36 8.06 6.51 7.71
C LEU A 36 6.57 6.51 7.39
N SER A 37 5.90 7.66 7.51
CA SER A 37 4.48 7.80 7.18
C SER A 37 4.18 7.43 5.72
N PHE A 38 5.11 7.75 4.82
CA PHE A 38 4.99 7.40 3.41
C PHE A 38 5.05 5.89 3.18
N LYS A 39 6.00 5.19 3.80
CA LYS A 39 6.07 3.73 3.70
C LYS A 39 4.82 3.09 4.32
N GLU A 40 4.24 3.66 5.40
CA GLU A 40 3.03 3.13 6.04
C GLU A 40 1.83 3.22 5.09
N GLN A 41 1.68 4.35 4.41
CA GLN A 41 0.67 4.52 3.37
C GLN A 41 0.88 3.54 2.21
N MET A 42 2.11 3.34 1.77
CA MET A 42 2.44 2.39 0.70
C MET A 42 2.11 0.95 1.10
N ALA A 43 2.44 0.54 2.33
CA ALA A 43 2.08 -0.78 2.86
C ALA A 43 0.55 -0.97 2.94
N CYS A 44 -0.19 0.07 3.33
CA CYS A 44 -1.65 0.04 3.39
C CYS A 44 -2.28 -0.11 1.99
N VAL A 45 -1.72 0.54 0.96
CA VAL A 45 -2.14 0.35 -0.45
C VAL A 45 -1.83 -1.07 -0.91
N LEU A 46 -0.64 -1.61 -0.60
CA LEU A 46 -0.27 -2.99 -0.94
C LEU A 46 -1.23 -4.03 -0.33
N LEU A 47 -1.68 -3.82 0.91
CA LEU A 47 -2.70 -4.66 1.54
C LEU A 47 -4.04 -4.62 0.78
N LYS A 48 -4.48 -3.43 0.35
CA LYS A 48 -5.74 -3.27 -0.39
C LYS A 48 -5.72 -3.92 -1.77
N VAL A 49 -4.56 -3.93 -2.43
CA VAL A 49 -4.36 -4.59 -3.73
C VAL A 49 -4.14 -6.12 -3.59
N GLY A 50 -3.95 -6.61 -2.35
CA GLY A 50 -3.71 -8.04 -2.08
C GLY A 50 -2.25 -8.48 -2.26
N ARG A 51 -1.30 -7.52 -2.34
CA ARG A 51 0.14 -7.78 -2.43
C ARG A 51 0.76 -7.96 -1.04
N PHE A 52 0.32 -8.98 -0.33
CA PHE A 52 0.63 -9.17 1.09
C PHE A 52 2.13 -9.34 1.39
N GLU A 53 2.88 -10.05 0.53
CA GLU A 53 4.33 -10.21 0.71
C GLU A 53 5.10 -8.90 0.62
N GLU A 54 4.70 -8.02 -0.30
CA GLU A 54 5.32 -6.69 -0.45
C GLU A 54 4.96 -5.79 0.73
N ALA A 55 3.71 -5.87 1.22
CA ALA A 55 3.28 -5.16 2.42
C ALA A 55 4.10 -5.62 3.65
N GLU A 56 4.27 -6.92 3.84
CA GLU A 56 5.06 -7.50 4.93
C GLU A 56 6.51 -7.03 4.87
N LYS A 57 7.16 -7.09 3.71
CA LYS A 57 8.53 -6.59 3.53
C LYS A 57 8.64 -5.11 3.88
N THR A 58 7.65 -4.33 3.47
CA THR A 58 7.59 -2.88 3.74
C THR A 58 7.50 -2.61 5.25
N TYR A 59 6.59 -3.30 5.95
CA TYR A 59 6.45 -3.20 7.41
C TYR A 59 7.69 -3.69 8.16
N ARG A 60 8.28 -4.83 7.75
CA ARG A 60 9.54 -5.32 8.32
C ARG A 60 10.64 -4.28 8.18
N SER A 61 10.76 -3.64 7.01
CA SER A 61 11.76 -2.60 6.78
C SER A 61 11.58 -1.38 7.71
N MET A 62 10.34 -1.02 8.09
CA MET A 62 10.10 0.05 9.05
C MET A 62 10.54 -0.32 10.45
N LEU A 63 10.20 -1.53 10.90
CA LEU A 63 10.57 -2.03 12.22
C LEU A 63 12.09 -2.06 12.41
N PHE A 64 12.84 -2.43 11.36
CA PHE A 64 14.30 -2.38 11.38
C PHE A 64 14.87 -0.95 11.40
N MET A 65 14.19 0.02 10.79
CA MET A 65 14.65 1.40 10.70
C MET A 65 14.34 2.21 11.97
N ASN A 66 13.36 1.78 12.77
CA ASN A 66 13.03 2.45 14.03
C ASN A 66 12.47 1.44 15.06
N PRO A 67 13.33 0.74 15.81
CA PRO A 67 12.93 -0.31 16.76
C PRO A 67 11.97 0.16 17.86
N ASP A 68 11.93 1.47 18.13
CA ASP A 68 11.09 2.07 19.17
C ASP A 68 9.65 2.39 18.70
N ASN A 69 9.33 2.23 17.41
CA ASN A 69 7.99 2.49 16.89
C ASN A 69 7.11 1.23 16.94
N TYR A 70 6.71 0.82 18.14
CA TYR A 70 5.82 -0.32 18.40
C TYR A 70 4.36 -0.14 17.89
N ASN A 71 4.04 0.96 17.21
CA ASN A 71 2.69 1.26 16.71
C ASN A 71 2.41 0.77 15.28
N VAL A 72 3.28 -0.06 14.71
CA VAL A 72 2.97 -0.76 13.46
C VAL A 72 1.86 -1.77 13.75
N LYS A 73 0.60 -1.38 13.51
CA LYS A 73 -0.56 -2.27 13.61
C LYS A 73 -0.44 -3.33 12.51
N LEU A 74 0.04 -4.51 12.89
CA LEU A 74 -0.13 -5.75 12.15
C LEU A 74 -1.62 -6.12 12.08
#